data_AF-A0A7C1ZV54-F1
#
_entry.id   AF-A0A7C1ZV54-F1
#
_cell.length_a   1.000
_cell.length_b   1.000
_cell.length_c   1.000
_cell.angle_alpha   90.00
_cell.angle_beta   90.00
_cell.angle_gamma   90.00
#
_symmetry.space_group_name_H-M   'P 1'
#
loop_
_entity.id
_entity.type
_entity.pdbx_description
1 polymer ?
#
loop_
_entity_poly.entity_id
_entity_poly.type
_entity_poly.pdbx_seq_one_letter_code
_entity_poly.pdbx_strand_id
1 'polypeptide(L)'
;MSNLTDYFTEKNLNTGISIFVLITFVVYISTFYYYPGYFVYADLQFLFGAILGGVFTLKYRKPEQSILKYGIFTGIGGGFLSSVFISLYQTVPFFIVAGPNIIYYFLWLGYISISGIVIGAITGAFLGAYYMYKDTQGENEEGGIDDDFYKDLAKR
;
A
#
# COMPACT_ATOMS: atom_id res chain seq x y z
N MET A 1 -7.86 -3.80 23.90
CA MET A 1 -7.72 -4.29 22.50
C MET A 1 -8.95 -3.97 21.62
N SER A 2 -10.19 -3.94 22.12
CA SER A 2 -11.39 -3.66 21.27
C SER A 2 -11.33 -2.30 20.56
N ASN A 3 -11.04 -1.19 21.26
CA ASN A 3 -11.02 0.16 20.65
C ASN A 3 -10.09 0.33 19.43
N LEU A 4 -8.98 -0.41 19.36
CA LEU A 4 -8.02 -0.27 18.27
C LEU A 4 -8.47 -1.03 17.01
N THR A 5 -9.00 -2.24 17.20
CA THR A 5 -9.55 -3.06 16.12
C THR A 5 -10.80 -2.42 15.52
N ASP A 6 -11.66 -1.84 16.37
CA ASP A 6 -12.87 -1.13 15.94
C ASP A 6 -12.50 0.11 15.10
N TYR A 7 -11.49 0.87 15.53
CA TYR A 7 -10.94 2.00 14.77
C TYR A 7 -10.41 1.59 13.40
N PHE A 8 -9.60 0.51 13.33
CA PHE A 8 -9.05 0.03 12.06
C PHE A 8 -10.13 -0.51 11.14
N THR A 9 -11.19 -1.08 11.68
CA THR A 9 -12.33 -1.57 10.90
C THR A 9 -13.14 -0.41 10.32
N GLU A 10 -13.29 0.68 11.06
CA GLU A 10 -13.97 1.88 10.60
C GLU A 10 -13.17 2.66 9.54
N LYS A 11 -11.85 2.73 9.71
CA LYS A 11 -10.96 3.52 8.84
C LYS A 11 -10.03 2.68 7.97
N ASN A 12 -10.39 1.41 7.73
CA ASN A 12 -9.53 0.42 7.08
C ASN A 12 -8.91 0.91 5.77
N LEU A 13 -9.70 1.54 4.90
CA LEU A 13 -9.24 2.07 3.62
C LEU A 13 -8.18 3.16 3.81
N ASN A 14 -8.45 4.15 4.68
CA ASN A 14 -7.52 5.26 4.91
C ASN A 14 -6.24 4.78 5.61
N THR A 15 -6.36 3.85 6.55
CA THR A 15 -5.21 3.25 7.22
C THR A 15 -4.38 2.41 6.24
N GLY A 16 -5.00 1.60 5.39
CA GLY A 16 -4.29 0.82 4.37
C GLY A 16 -3.60 1.70 3.33
N ILE A 17 -4.24 2.79 2.89
CA ILE A 17 -3.60 3.80 2.03
C ILE A 17 -2.41 4.44 2.75
N SER A 18 -2.54 4.78 4.04
CA SER A 18 -1.44 5.37 4.81
C SER A 18 -0.27 4.40 4.96
N ILE A 19 -0.54 3.10 5.18
CA ILE A 19 0.47 2.04 5.23
C ILE A 19 1.14 1.89 3.87
N PHE A 20 0.38 1.86 2.77
CA PHE A 20 0.91 1.83 1.41
C PHE A 20 1.93 2.95 1.25
N VAL A 21 1.52 4.19 1.52
CA VAL A 21 2.35 5.39 1.35
C VAL A 21 3.61 5.30 2.20
N LEU A 22 3.48 4.95 3.47
CA LEU A 22 4.60 4.85 4.40
C LEU A 22 5.63 3.82 3.92
N ILE A 23 5.18 2.62 3.57
CA ILE A 23 6.06 1.54 3.11
C ILE A 23 6.74 1.95 1.81
N THR A 24 5.97 2.41 0.82
CA THR A 24 6.51 2.82 -0.48
C THR A 24 7.60 3.87 -0.29
N PHE A 25 7.33 4.89 0.52
CA PHE A 25 8.24 5.99 0.74
C PHE A 25 9.51 5.59 1.50
N VAL A 26 9.38 4.77 2.56
CA VAL A 26 10.53 4.27 3.32
C VAL A 26 11.43 3.36 2.46
N VAL A 27 10.83 2.45 1.69
CA VAL A 27 11.58 1.58 0.77
C VAL A 27 12.22 2.42 -0.33
N TYR A 28 11.54 3.43 -0.85
CA TYR A 28 12.07 4.36 -1.83
C TYR A 28 13.30 5.11 -1.31
N ILE A 29 13.23 5.74 -0.13
CA ILE A 29 14.37 6.44 0.47
C ILE A 29 15.55 5.48 0.69
N SER A 30 15.26 4.29 1.23
CA SER A 30 16.29 3.29 1.51
C SER A 30 17.01 2.87 0.22
N THR A 31 16.25 2.53 -0.81
CA THR A 31 16.80 2.11 -2.11
C THR A 31 17.52 3.23 -2.84
N PHE A 32 17.02 4.45 -2.78
CA PHE A 32 17.68 5.62 -3.38
C PHE A 32 19.05 5.91 -2.73
N TYR A 33 19.15 5.73 -1.41
CA TYR A 33 20.41 5.89 -0.67
C TYR A 33 21.47 4.88 -1.09
N TYR A 34 21.10 3.60 -1.26
CA TYR A 34 22.05 2.54 -1.60
C TYR A 34 22.30 2.36 -3.11
N TYR A 35 21.32 2.69 -3.96
CA TYR A 35 21.36 2.42 -5.39
C TYR A 35 20.71 3.55 -6.21
N PRO A 36 21.32 4.75 -6.26
CA PRO A 36 20.70 5.96 -6.84
C PRO A 36 20.37 5.87 -8.33
N GLY A 37 20.96 4.93 -9.08
CA GLY A 37 20.72 4.77 -10.53
C GLY A 37 19.65 3.76 -10.94
N TYR A 38 19.31 2.77 -10.09
CA TYR A 38 18.48 1.63 -10.50
C TYR A 38 16.99 1.77 -10.15
N PHE A 39 16.64 2.62 -9.18
CA PHE A 39 15.30 2.66 -8.58
C PHE A 39 14.54 3.99 -8.78
N VAL A 40 14.96 4.77 -9.77
CA VAL A 40 14.39 6.10 -10.07
C VAL A 40 12.87 6.06 -10.30
N TYR A 41 12.37 4.93 -10.81
CA TYR A 41 10.97 4.77 -11.24
C TYR A 41 10.03 4.23 -10.15
N ALA A 42 10.56 3.81 -9.00
CA ALA A 42 9.81 3.38 -7.82
C ALA A 42 8.86 2.16 -7.98
N ASP A 43 8.90 1.44 -9.10
CA ASP A 43 7.95 0.36 -9.41
C ASP A 43 7.87 -0.74 -8.32
N LEU A 44 9.03 -1.21 -7.85
CA LEU A 44 9.10 -2.24 -6.81
C LEU A 44 8.62 -1.71 -5.46
N GLN A 45 8.88 -0.44 -5.18
CA GLN A 45 8.44 0.26 -3.98
C GLN A 45 6.92 0.34 -3.95
N PHE A 46 6.30 0.71 -5.07
CA PHE A 46 4.84 0.69 -5.23
C PHE A 46 4.27 -0.71 -5.03
N LEU A 47 4.92 -1.75 -5.56
CA LEU A 47 4.49 -3.13 -5.37
C LEU A 47 4.50 -3.52 -3.88
N PHE A 48 5.58 -3.24 -3.15
CA PHE A 48 5.65 -3.55 -1.71
C PHE A 48 4.60 -2.78 -0.90
N GLY A 49 4.42 -1.49 -1.19
CA GLY A 49 3.39 -0.68 -0.56
C GLY A 49 1.98 -1.19 -0.84
N ALA A 50 1.69 -1.54 -2.09
CA ALA A 50 0.42 -2.09 -2.53
C ALA A 50 0.08 -3.42 -1.84
N ILE A 51 1.08 -4.29 -1.67
CA ILE A 51 0.89 -5.57 -0.98
C ILE A 51 0.51 -5.33 0.49
N LEU A 52 1.34 -4.59 1.22
CA LEU A 52 1.12 -4.41 2.67
C LEU A 52 -0.10 -3.56 2.98
N GLY A 53 -0.31 -2.46 2.24
CA GLY A 53 -1.51 -1.63 2.39
C GLY A 53 -2.79 -2.38 2.01
N GLY A 54 -2.76 -3.12 0.90
CA GLY A 54 -3.90 -3.92 0.43
C GLY A 54 -4.27 -5.04 1.41
N VAL A 55 -3.29 -5.81 1.90
CA VAL A 55 -3.51 -6.85 2.92
C VAL A 55 -4.14 -6.25 4.18
N PHE A 56 -3.65 -5.09 4.65
CA PHE A 56 -4.22 -4.45 5.82
C PHE A 56 -5.67 -4.02 5.59
N THR A 57 -5.97 -3.33 4.48
CA THR A 57 -7.36 -2.90 4.18
C THR A 57 -8.32 -4.08 4.14
N LEU A 58 -7.92 -5.18 3.48
CA LEU A 58 -8.77 -6.35 3.27
C LEU A 58 -8.92 -7.17 4.55
N LYS A 59 -7.88 -7.28 5.38
CA LYS A 59 -7.92 -7.99 6.66
C LYS A 59 -8.82 -7.30 7.69
N TYR A 60 -8.80 -5.97 7.74
CA TYR A 60 -9.64 -5.17 8.66
C TYR A 60 -10.91 -4.64 7.99
N ARG A 61 -11.37 -5.30 6.94
CA ARG A 61 -12.55 -4.91 6.19
C ARG A 61 -13.83 -5.25 6.96
N LYS A 62 -14.83 -4.36 6.92
CA LYS A 62 -16.19 -4.71 7.36
C LYS A 62 -16.81 -5.77 6.44
N PRO A 63 -17.62 -6.71 6.96
CA PRO A 63 -18.28 -7.76 6.16
C PRO A 63 -19.15 -7.23 4.99
N GLU A 64 -19.73 -6.04 5.16
CA GLU A 64 -20.61 -5.39 4.18
C GLU A 64 -19.89 -4.63 3.06
N GLN A 65 -18.60 -4.37 3.21
CA GLN A 65 -17.80 -3.72 2.18
C GLN A 65 -17.63 -4.68 0.98
N SER A 66 -17.11 -4.22 -0.16
CA SER A 66 -16.79 -5.12 -1.28
C SER A 66 -15.29 -5.39 -1.32
N ILE A 67 -14.88 -6.67 -1.26
CA ILE A 67 -13.46 -7.07 -1.18
C ILE A 67 -12.69 -6.48 -2.36
N LEU A 68 -13.16 -6.74 -3.58
CA LEU A 68 -12.50 -6.29 -4.79
C LEU A 68 -12.41 -4.77 -4.89
N LYS A 69 -13.50 -4.05 -4.58
CA LYS A 69 -13.51 -2.58 -4.65
C LYS A 69 -12.52 -1.97 -3.67
N TYR A 70 -12.48 -2.45 -2.43
CA TYR A 70 -11.59 -1.91 -1.41
C TYR A 70 -10.11 -2.22 -1.70
N GLY A 71 -9.81 -3.38 -2.27
CA GLY A 71 -8.47 -3.71 -2.76
C GLY A 71 -8.01 -2.74 -3.85
N ILE A 72 -8.85 -2.54 -4.88
CA ILE A 72 -8.55 -1.62 -6.00
C ILE A 72 -8.44 -0.16 -5.51
N PHE A 73 -9.36 0.31 -4.66
CA PHE A 73 -9.30 1.69 -4.14
C PHE A 73 -8.09 1.94 -3.25
N THR A 74 -7.68 0.97 -2.44
CA THR A 74 -6.42 1.06 -1.68
C THR A 74 -5.23 1.16 -2.62
N GLY A 75 -5.23 0.35 -3.68
CA GLY A 75 -4.22 0.35 -4.72
C GLY A 75 -4.07 1.69 -5.42
N ILE A 76 -5.16 2.21 -5.98
CA ILE A 76 -5.19 3.49 -6.71
C ILE A 76 -4.85 4.66 -5.77
N GLY A 77 -5.49 4.72 -4.60
CA GLY A 77 -5.31 5.82 -3.65
C GLY A 77 -3.90 5.84 -3.07
N GLY A 78 -3.39 4.68 -2.66
CA GLY A 78 -2.03 4.53 -2.16
C GLY A 78 -0.97 4.81 -3.23
N GLY A 79 -1.16 4.30 -4.45
CA GLY A 79 -0.27 4.54 -5.58
C GLY A 79 -0.16 6.02 -5.95
N PHE A 80 -1.30 6.71 -6.08
CA PHE A 80 -1.32 8.15 -6.38
C PHE A 80 -0.69 8.98 -5.24
N LEU A 81 -1.10 8.77 -3.99
CA LEU A 81 -0.55 9.54 -2.86
C LEU A 81 0.96 9.31 -2.71
N SER A 82 1.42 8.06 -2.86
CA SER A 82 2.85 7.74 -2.83
C SER A 82 3.62 8.48 -3.92
N SER A 83 3.02 8.62 -5.10
CA SER A 83 3.61 9.35 -6.24
C SER A 83 3.82 10.83 -5.92
N VAL A 84 2.91 11.46 -5.17
CA VAL A 84 3.07 12.84 -4.68
C VAL A 84 4.31 12.96 -3.78
N PHE A 85 4.46 12.07 -2.79
CA PHE A 85 5.60 12.11 -1.87
C PHE A 85 6.94 11.84 -2.57
N ILE A 86 6.99 10.84 -3.47
CA ILE A 86 8.20 10.55 -4.26
C ILE A 86 8.57 11.74 -5.13
N SER A 87 7.58 12.34 -5.81
CA SER A 87 7.82 13.50 -6.68
C SER A 87 8.38 14.66 -5.89
N LEU A 88 7.78 15.00 -4.74
CA LEU A 88 8.30 16.05 -3.86
C LEU A 88 9.72 15.73 -3.39
N TYR A 89 9.99 14.49 -2.98
CA TYR A 89 11.32 14.08 -2.52
C TYR A 89 12.40 14.24 -3.59
N GLN A 90 12.10 13.98 -4.87
CA GLN A 90 13.06 14.16 -5.95
C GLN A 90 13.15 15.61 -6.44
N THR A 91 12.01 16.30 -6.59
CA THR A 91 12.00 17.64 -7.20
C THR A 91 12.46 18.73 -6.25
N VAL A 92 12.22 18.60 -4.93
CA VAL A 92 12.62 19.63 -3.96
C VAL A 92 14.15 19.85 -3.96
N PRO A 93 15.00 18.80 -3.83
CA PRO A 93 16.45 18.97 -3.95
C PRO A 93 16.87 19.57 -5.29
N PHE A 94 16.23 19.16 -6.39
CA PHE A 94 16.51 19.71 -7.71
C PHE A 94 16.19 21.22 -7.79
N PHE A 95 15.06 21.66 -7.24
CA PHE A 95 14.68 23.07 -7.22
C PHE A 95 15.58 23.95 -6.36
N ILE A 96 16.19 23.40 -5.31
CA ILE A 96 17.19 24.12 -4.51
C ILE A 96 18.41 24.49 -5.38
N VAL A 97 18.79 23.64 -6.34
CA VAL A 97 19.98 23.83 -7.18
C VAL A 97 19.67 24.56 -8.49
N ALA A 98 18.59 24.19 -9.17
CA ALA A 98 18.25 24.66 -10.51
C ALA A 98 17.17 25.75 -10.54
N GLY A 99 16.60 26.10 -9.37
CA GLY A 99 15.47 27.00 -9.24
C GLY A 99 14.11 26.29 -9.35
N PRO A 100 13.03 26.90 -8.83
CA PRO A 100 11.70 26.30 -8.81
C PRO A 100 11.09 26.20 -10.22
N ASN A 101 10.66 25.00 -10.61
CA ASN A 101 9.97 24.77 -11.87
C ASN A 101 8.73 23.90 -11.66
N ILE A 102 7.58 24.56 -11.48
CA ILE A 102 6.32 23.87 -11.19
C ILE A 102 5.85 22.96 -12.35
N ILE A 103 6.17 23.32 -13.60
CA ILE A 103 5.84 22.50 -14.77
C ILE A 103 6.60 21.18 -14.72
N TYR A 104 7.89 21.23 -14.39
CA TYR A 104 8.71 20.02 -14.20
C TYR A 104 8.15 19.12 -13.11
N TYR A 105 7.72 19.70 -11.97
CA TYR A 105 7.07 18.93 -10.91
C TYR A 105 5.81 18.20 -11.41
N PHE A 106 4.92 18.89 -12.13
CA PHE A 106 3.69 18.25 -12.61
C PHE A 106 3.94 17.19 -13.69
N LEU A 107 4.91 17.40 -14.58
CA LEU A 107 5.30 16.39 -15.57
C LEU A 107 5.87 15.14 -14.89
N TRP A 108 6.74 15.33 -13.89
CA TRP A 108 7.32 14.25 -13.12
C TRP A 108 6.28 13.49 -12.29
N LEU A 109 5.40 14.22 -11.61
CA LEU A 109 4.27 13.65 -10.88
C LEU A 109 3.34 12.87 -11.80
N GLY A 110 2.99 13.41 -12.97
CA GLY A 110 2.16 12.71 -13.94
C GLY A 110 2.80 11.40 -14.39
N TYR A 111 4.10 11.43 -14.69
CA TYR A 111 4.85 10.24 -15.08
C TYR A 111 4.89 9.16 -13.98
N ILE A 112 5.31 9.51 -12.76
CA ILE A 112 5.38 8.56 -11.63
C ILE A 112 3.98 8.06 -11.23
N SER A 113 2.97 8.92 -11.28
CA SER A 113 1.59 8.56 -10.92
C SER A 113 1.01 7.48 -11.82
N ILE A 114 1.37 7.45 -13.11
CA ILE A 114 0.92 6.38 -14.02
C ILE A 114 1.41 5.03 -13.52
N SER A 115 2.70 4.90 -13.18
CA SER A 115 3.25 3.65 -12.64
C SER A 115 2.59 3.28 -11.31
N GLY A 116 2.56 4.22 -10.36
CA GLY A 116 1.99 3.98 -9.03
C GLY A 116 0.52 3.55 -9.07
N ILE A 117 -0.31 4.21 -9.89
CA ILE A 117 -1.73 3.86 -10.05
C ILE A 117 -1.89 2.50 -10.72
N VAL A 118 -1.15 2.22 -11.80
CA VAL A 118 -1.27 0.96 -12.55
C VAL A 118 -0.84 -0.22 -11.69
N ILE A 119 0.34 -0.16 -11.07
CA ILE A 119 0.83 -1.22 -10.17
C ILE A 119 -0.11 -1.38 -8.99
N GLY A 120 -0.49 -0.28 -8.33
CA GLY A 120 -1.41 -0.30 -7.19
C GLY A 120 -2.75 -0.94 -7.55
N ALA A 121 -3.36 -0.55 -8.66
CA ALA A 121 -4.65 -1.10 -9.11
C ALA A 121 -4.57 -2.59 -9.44
N ILE A 122 -3.53 -3.02 -10.16
CA ILE A 122 -3.33 -4.44 -10.52
C ILE A 122 -3.11 -5.27 -9.26
N THR A 123 -2.19 -4.88 -8.39
CA THR A 123 -1.93 -5.60 -7.13
C THR A 123 -3.14 -5.60 -6.22
N GLY A 124 -3.86 -4.48 -6.11
CA GLY A 124 -5.10 -4.38 -5.34
C GLY A 124 -6.22 -5.28 -5.88
N ALA A 125 -6.32 -5.41 -7.21
CA ALA A 125 -7.25 -6.33 -7.85
C ALA A 125 -6.88 -7.80 -7.59
N PHE A 126 -5.60 -8.17 -7.72
CA PHE A 126 -5.13 -9.53 -7.42
C PHE A 126 -5.36 -9.92 -5.97
N LEU A 127 -5.03 -9.04 -5.01
CA LEU A 127 -5.31 -9.27 -3.59
C LEU A 127 -6.81 -9.34 -3.32
N GLY A 128 -7.58 -8.45 -3.93
CA GLY A 128 -9.05 -8.46 -3.81
C GLY A 128 -9.65 -9.78 -4.30
N ALA A 129 -9.19 -10.29 -5.45
CA ALA A 129 -9.61 -11.58 -5.98
C ALA A 129 -9.18 -12.75 -5.08
N TYR A 130 -7.94 -12.73 -4.56
CA TYR A 130 -7.44 -13.74 -3.62
C TYR A 130 -8.29 -13.82 -2.34
N TYR A 131 -8.56 -12.68 -1.70
CA TYR A 131 -9.39 -12.64 -0.49
C TYR A 131 -10.85 -13.01 -0.77
N MET A 132 -11.37 -12.68 -1.96
CA MET A 132 -12.73 -13.08 -2.36
C MET A 132 -12.84 -14.58 -2.57
N TYR A 133 -11.83 -15.20 -3.19
CA TYR A 133 -11.75 -16.65 -3.30
C TYR A 133 -11.69 -17.31 -1.92
N LYS A 134 -10.83 -16.79 -1.03
CA LYS A 134 -10.70 -17.27 0.35
C LYS A 134 -12.03 -17.22 1.12
N ASP A 135 -12.74 -16.10 1.03
CA ASP A 135 -14.04 -15.90 1.69
C ASP A 135 -15.10 -16.89 1.17
N THR A 136 -15.08 -17.19 -0.13
CA THR A 136 -16.00 -18.15 -0.76
C THR A 136 -15.76 -19.59 -0.32
N GLN A 137 -14.52 -19.94 0.04
CA GLN A 137 -14.15 -21.27 0.55
C GLN A 137 -14.49 -21.46 2.04
N GLY A 138 -15.03 -20.45 2.73
CA GLY A 138 -15.31 -20.52 4.16
C GLY A 138 -14.06 -20.47 5.04
N GLU A 139 -12.88 -20.19 4.47
CA GLU A 139 -11.59 -20.09 5.19
C GLU A 139 -11.48 -18.82 6.07
N ASN A 140 -12.56 -18.04 6.19
CA ASN A 140 -12.64 -16.88 7.07
C ASN A 140 -13.37 -17.16 8.38
N GLU A 141 -13.94 -18.36 8.59
CA GLU A 141 -14.60 -18.72 9.87
C GLU A 141 -13.64 -19.28 10.93
N GLU A 142 -12.43 -19.71 10.58
CA GLU A 142 -11.45 -20.18 11.58
C GLU A 142 -10.02 -19.78 11.18
N GLY A 143 -9.24 -19.29 12.15
CA GLY A 143 -7.80 -19.13 12.00
C GLY A 143 -7.30 -17.69 12.10
N GLY A 144 -7.58 -17.04 13.23
CA GLY A 144 -6.58 -16.12 13.77
C GLY A 144 -5.25 -16.88 13.84
N ILE A 145 -4.19 -16.33 13.23
CA ILE A 145 -2.83 -16.87 13.25
C ILE A 145 -2.33 -17.14 14.71
N ASP A 146 -3.04 -16.60 15.70
CA ASP A 146 -2.81 -16.80 17.13
C ASP A 146 -3.34 -18.11 17.74
N ASP A 147 -4.22 -18.88 17.11
CA ASP A 147 -4.81 -20.03 17.81
C ASP A 147 -3.97 -21.30 17.70
N ASP A 148 -3.49 -21.66 16.51
CA ASP A 148 -2.76 -22.93 16.32
C ASP A 148 -1.31 -22.88 16.81
N PHE A 149 -0.63 -21.73 16.67
CA PHE A 149 0.75 -21.58 17.16
C PHE A 149 0.82 -21.61 18.70
N TYR A 150 -0.13 -20.97 19.39
CA TYR A 150 -0.15 -20.95 20.86
C TYR A 150 -0.73 -22.22 21.46
N LYS A 151 -1.67 -22.90 20.78
CA LYS A 151 -2.16 -24.23 21.20
C LYS A 151 -1.05 -25.29 21.18
N ASP A 152 -0.11 -25.19 20.26
CA ASP A 152 1.02 -26.13 20.18
C ASP A 152 2.09 -25.85 21.24
N LEU A 153 2.26 -24.58 21.63
CA LEU A 153 3.12 -24.14 22.73
C LEU A 153 2.54 -24.47 24.12
N ALA A 154 1.21 -24.45 24.29
CA ALA A 154 0.55 -24.79 25.55
C ALA A 154 0.45 -26.31 25.83
N LYS A 155 0.76 -27.15 24.83
CA LYS A 155 0.75 -28.62 24.95
C LYS A 155 2.14 -29.24 25.19
N ARG A 156 3.20 -28.42 25.27
CA ARG A 156 4.54 -28.84 25.71
C ARG A 156 4.82 -28.33 27.11
#